data_AF-A0A954KN86-F1
#
_entry.id   AF-A0A954KN86-F1
#
_cell.length_a   1.000
_cell.length_b   1.000
_cell.length_c   1.000
_cell.angle_alpha   90.00
_cell.angle_beta   90.00
_cell.angle_gamma   90.00
#
_symmetry.space_group_name_H-M   'P 1'
#
loop_
_entity.id
_entity.type
_entity.pdbx_description
1 polymer ?
#
loop_
_entity_poly.entity_id
_entity_poly.type
_entity_poly.pdbx_seq_one_letter_code
_entity_poly.pdbx_strand_id
1 'polypeptide(L)'
;MPTVQEYGALIKPSTHFASLDATIHAGASALWGLTMSVEIRNPQGLPVRKNRAVESSSEATLEAIDTATASLQSVITESAAPIANQSNSTFTFKIPPYRELKRRLWHMAPGLLAFGLHIESHADPITPTLRWIVVVACAVIALRIFHGFRHIQRQGEGTGASAVAGYALSVLLTVLLFPGHLEIGVAVLAILAFGDGSATLCGLTFRGPRLPWNRSKSWSGLMSFVVVGTFMTTWVYWGETHNPEAADPPISLGLALAIVAPAVLLAGVAESLRVRLNDNVRVGFVAAVAMSVMHFSLRF
;
A
#
# COMPACT_ATOMS: atom_id res chain seq x y z
N MET A 1 -4.93 54.63 -24.46
CA MET A 1 -5.72 54.31 -25.67
C MET A 1 -4.76 53.80 -26.74
N PRO A 2 -5.11 52.76 -27.52
CA PRO A 2 -6.25 51.84 -27.43
C PRO A 2 -5.85 50.46 -26.84
N THR A 3 -6.66 49.63 -26.15
CA THR A 3 -8.01 49.04 -26.38
C THR A 3 -8.13 48.06 -27.54
N VAL A 4 -9.14 47.18 -27.41
CA VAL A 4 -9.58 46.03 -28.24
C VAL A 4 -9.07 44.70 -27.67
N GLN A 5 -9.79 43.92 -26.85
CA GLN A 5 -11.22 43.57 -26.74
C GLN A 5 -11.74 42.64 -27.87
N GLU A 6 -12.07 41.42 -27.44
CA GLU A 6 -13.20 40.56 -27.86
C GLU A 6 -13.16 39.61 -29.07
N TYR A 7 -14.02 38.59 -28.86
CA TYR A 7 -14.54 37.51 -29.72
C TYR A 7 -13.71 36.22 -29.76
N GLY A 8 -14.21 35.05 -29.37
CA GLY A 8 -15.57 34.63 -28.98
C GLY A 8 -15.86 33.23 -29.55
N ALA A 9 -16.43 32.33 -28.74
CA ALA A 9 -17.38 31.25 -29.09
C ALA A 9 -17.24 30.10 -28.06
N LEU A 10 -18.18 29.83 -27.15
CA LEU A 10 -19.52 29.28 -27.35
C LEU A 10 -19.49 27.77 -27.63
N ILE A 11 -19.35 26.97 -26.56
CA ILE A 11 -19.77 25.56 -26.54
C ILE A 11 -20.42 25.27 -25.17
N LYS A 12 -21.75 25.19 -25.16
CA LYS A 12 -22.55 24.50 -24.13
C LYS A 12 -22.51 23.00 -24.45
N PRO A 13 -22.25 22.11 -23.48
CA PRO A 13 -22.71 20.74 -23.57
C PRO A 13 -24.07 20.61 -22.89
N SER A 14 -25.00 20.10 -23.68
CA SER A 14 -26.37 19.71 -23.36
C SER A 14 -26.50 18.79 -22.14
N THR A 15 -27.51 19.09 -21.33
CA THR A 15 -28.18 18.18 -20.40
C THR A 15 -28.79 17.00 -21.15
N HIS A 16 -28.24 15.80 -21.02
CA HIS A 16 -28.93 14.53 -21.25
C HIS A 16 -28.09 13.39 -20.66
N PHE A 17 -28.38 12.98 -19.41
CA PHE A 17 -28.15 11.63 -18.90
C PHE A 17 -28.92 11.49 -17.59
N ALA A 18 -30.25 11.35 -17.73
CA ALA A 18 -31.15 10.99 -16.66
C ALA A 18 -32.26 10.12 -17.25
N SER A 19 -31.94 8.87 -17.61
CA SER A 19 -32.96 7.86 -17.95
C SER A 19 -32.40 6.43 -18.09
N LEU A 20 -31.44 5.99 -17.27
CA LEU A 20 -30.97 4.60 -17.29
C LEU A 20 -31.34 3.77 -16.06
N ASP A 21 -32.00 4.37 -15.06
CA ASP A 21 -32.52 3.63 -13.88
C ASP A 21 -34.02 3.28 -14.00
N ALA A 22 -34.72 3.75 -15.05
CA ALA A 22 -36.17 3.56 -15.17
C ALA A 22 -36.58 2.25 -15.90
N THR A 23 -35.65 1.58 -16.59
CA THR A 23 -36.00 0.47 -17.49
C THR A 23 -35.86 -0.92 -16.86
N ILE A 24 -35.19 -1.06 -15.70
CA ILE A 24 -35.06 -2.36 -15.03
C ILE A 24 -36.20 -2.60 -14.02
N HIS A 25 -36.76 -1.55 -13.42
CA HIS A 25 -37.95 -1.70 -12.55
C HIS A 25 -39.26 -1.95 -13.32
N ALA A 26 -39.31 -1.66 -14.63
CA ALA A 26 -40.50 -1.94 -15.45
C ALA A 26 -40.62 -3.41 -15.91
N GLY A 27 -39.57 -4.22 -15.77
CA GLY A 27 -39.57 -5.63 -16.20
C GLY A 27 -40.16 -6.61 -15.18
N ALA A 28 -40.24 -6.23 -13.89
CA ALA A 28 -40.71 -7.12 -12.82
C ALA A 28 -42.23 -7.03 -12.57
N SER A 29 -42.89 -5.96 -13.03
CA SER A 29 -44.32 -5.70 -12.80
C SER A 29 -45.26 -6.31 -13.86
N ALA A 30 -44.71 -6.85 -14.96
CA ALA A 30 -45.49 -7.39 -16.07
C ALA A 30 -45.81 -8.91 -15.94
N LEU A 31 -45.34 -9.57 -14.88
CA LEU A 31 -45.47 -11.03 -14.69
C LEU A 31 -46.46 -11.47 -13.60
N TRP A 32 -47.17 -10.54 -12.96
CA TRP A 32 -48.11 -10.82 -11.85
C TRP A 32 -49.53 -10.30 -12.08
N GLY A 33 -49.97 -10.26 -13.34
CA GLY A 33 -51.28 -9.72 -13.72
C GLY A 33 -52.02 -10.58 -14.74
N LEU A 34 -52.21 -11.87 -14.46
CA LEU A 34 -53.06 -12.76 -15.27
C LEU A 34 -53.89 -13.67 -14.35
N THR A 35 -54.80 -13.07 -13.59
CA THR A 35 -55.92 -13.80 -12.99
C THR A 35 -56.91 -14.17 -14.09
N MET A 36 -56.78 -15.37 -14.65
CA MET A 36 -57.85 -16.01 -15.43
C MET A 36 -59.05 -16.24 -14.50
N SER A 37 -60.10 -15.44 -14.65
CA SER A 37 -61.42 -15.79 -14.11
C SER A 37 -62.04 -16.86 -15.00
N VAL A 38 -61.93 -18.13 -14.58
CA VAL A 38 -62.67 -19.24 -15.19
C VAL A 38 -64.06 -19.27 -14.54
N GLU A 39 -65.04 -18.67 -15.20
CA GLU A 39 -66.45 -18.75 -14.79
C GLU A 39 -67.05 -20.07 -15.30
N ILE A 40 -67.07 -21.10 -14.45
CA ILE A 40 -67.74 -22.37 -14.74
C ILE A 40 -69.25 -22.18 -14.55
N ARG A 41 -70.00 -21.97 -15.63
CA ARG A 41 -71.47 -22.06 -15.61
C ARG A 41 -71.93 -23.52 -15.61
N ASN A 42 -72.71 -23.89 -14.60
CA ASN A 42 -73.47 -25.13 -14.57
C ASN A 42 -74.65 -25.03 -15.58
N PRO A 43 -74.86 -26.00 -16.49
CA PRO A 43 -75.90 -25.91 -17.53
C PRO A 43 -77.35 -25.89 -17.05
N GLN A 44 -77.63 -26.04 -15.75
CA GLN A 44 -79.01 -26.18 -15.23
C GLN A 44 -79.51 -25.08 -14.28
N GLY A 45 -78.85 -23.92 -14.20
CA GLY A 45 -79.46 -22.71 -13.60
C GLY A 45 -79.85 -22.80 -12.11
N LEU A 46 -79.28 -23.71 -11.33
CA LEU A 46 -79.46 -23.77 -9.87
C LEU A 46 -78.32 -23.04 -9.15
N PRO A 47 -78.58 -22.31 -8.05
CA PRO A 47 -77.55 -21.59 -7.30
C PRO A 47 -76.57 -22.56 -6.66
N VAL A 48 -75.28 -22.43 -6.97
CA VAL A 48 -74.19 -23.18 -6.33
C VAL A 48 -74.05 -22.68 -4.89
N ARG A 49 -74.37 -23.55 -3.92
CA ARG A 49 -74.17 -23.29 -2.49
C ARG A 49 -72.66 -23.18 -2.24
N LYS A 50 -72.14 -21.97 -2.03
CA LYS A 50 -70.73 -21.73 -1.65
C LYS A 50 -70.40 -22.52 -0.37
N ASN A 51 -69.51 -23.50 -0.48
CA ASN A 51 -69.01 -24.23 0.68
C ASN A 51 -68.00 -23.34 1.44
N ARG A 52 -68.45 -22.77 2.56
CA ARG A 52 -67.70 -21.89 3.46
C ARG A 52 -66.34 -22.44 3.93
N ALA A 53 -66.15 -23.77 3.89
CA ALA A 53 -64.93 -24.44 4.29
C ALA A 53 -63.77 -24.30 3.27
N VAL A 54 -64.06 -24.00 1.99
CA VAL A 54 -63.02 -23.81 0.96
C VAL A 54 -62.45 -22.39 1.00
N GLU A 55 -63.30 -21.39 1.30
CA GLU A 55 -62.86 -19.99 1.48
C GLU A 55 -61.93 -19.86 2.70
N SER A 56 -62.22 -20.52 3.84
CA SER A 56 -61.37 -20.45 5.04
C SER A 56 -59.99 -21.09 4.86
N SER A 57 -59.89 -22.16 4.06
CA SER A 57 -58.61 -22.80 3.76
C SER A 57 -57.79 -21.97 2.77
N SER A 58 -58.43 -21.31 1.81
CA SER A 58 -57.76 -20.38 0.89
C SER A 58 -57.21 -19.15 1.61
N GLU A 59 -57.98 -18.58 2.55
CA GLU A 59 -57.55 -17.41 3.34
C GLU A 59 -56.34 -17.74 4.23
N ALA A 60 -56.37 -18.88 4.92
CA ALA A 60 -55.24 -19.33 5.73
C ALA A 60 -53.97 -19.62 4.90
N THR A 61 -54.13 -20.07 3.65
CA THR A 61 -52.99 -20.33 2.75
C THR A 61 -52.39 -19.03 2.22
N LEU A 62 -53.23 -18.02 1.94
CA LEU A 62 -52.78 -16.70 1.51
C LEU A 62 -52.05 -15.96 2.64
N GLU A 63 -52.56 -16.04 3.87
CA GLU A 63 -51.92 -15.42 5.05
C GLU A 63 -50.54 -16.05 5.36
N ALA A 64 -50.40 -17.37 5.15
CA ALA A 64 -49.12 -18.07 5.28
C ALA A 64 -48.11 -17.64 4.17
N ILE A 65 -48.58 -17.42 2.94
CA ILE A 65 -47.74 -16.94 1.83
C ILE A 65 -47.29 -15.50 2.08
N ASP A 66 -48.16 -14.62 2.56
CA ASP A 66 -47.81 -13.23 2.89
C ASP A 66 -46.79 -13.17 4.03
N THR A 67 -46.95 -14.01 5.05
CA THR A 67 -46.01 -14.10 6.18
C THR A 67 -44.63 -14.62 5.72
N ALA A 68 -44.60 -15.61 4.83
CA ALA A 68 -43.36 -16.13 4.25
C ALA A 68 -42.68 -15.09 3.33
N THR A 69 -43.47 -14.32 2.57
CA THR A 69 -42.97 -13.28 1.67
C THR A 69 -42.41 -12.09 2.45
N ALA A 70 -43.06 -11.67 3.54
CA ALA A 70 -42.56 -10.65 4.46
C ALA A 70 -41.26 -11.10 5.16
N SER A 71 -41.19 -12.37 5.57
CA SER A 71 -39.97 -12.95 6.16
C SER A 71 -38.81 -12.98 5.16
N LEU A 72 -39.06 -13.40 3.92
CA LEU A 72 -38.04 -13.36 2.85
C LEU A 72 -37.62 -11.94 2.48
N GLN A 73 -38.56 -10.99 2.43
CA GLN A 73 -38.23 -9.58 2.23
C GLN A 73 -37.37 -9.02 3.36
N SER A 74 -37.62 -9.42 4.62
CA SER A 74 -36.79 -9.00 5.77
C SER A 74 -35.37 -9.56 5.69
N VAL A 75 -35.21 -10.83 5.27
CA VAL A 75 -33.89 -11.45 5.07
C VAL A 75 -33.15 -10.85 3.87
N ILE A 76 -33.86 -10.54 2.78
CA ILE A 76 -33.29 -9.87 1.61
C ILE A 76 -32.92 -8.42 1.96
N THR A 77 -33.70 -7.71 2.78
CA THR A 77 -33.38 -6.33 3.20
C THR A 77 -32.29 -6.27 4.26
N GLU A 78 -32.15 -7.27 5.14
CA GLU A 78 -30.97 -7.40 6.01
C GLU A 78 -29.72 -7.79 5.22
N SER A 79 -29.83 -8.66 4.21
CA SER A 79 -28.73 -8.97 3.29
C SER A 79 -28.40 -7.83 2.32
N ALA A 80 -29.34 -6.91 2.08
CA ALA A 80 -29.20 -5.72 1.25
C ALA A 80 -28.99 -4.44 2.09
N ALA A 81 -28.70 -4.57 3.39
CA ALA A 81 -28.02 -3.52 4.12
C ALA A 81 -26.74 -3.16 3.35
N PRO A 82 -26.40 -1.88 3.21
CA PRO A 82 -25.55 -1.43 2.13
C PRO A 82 -24.17 -2.07 2.21
N ILE A 83 -23.88 -2.93 1.23
CA ILE A 83 -22.53 -3.17 0.71
C ILE A 83 -21.99 -1.85 0.06
N ALA A 84 -22.65 -0.70 0.25
CA ALA A 84 -22.15 0.63 -0.10
C ALA A 84 -21.07 1.16 0.86
N ASN A 85 -20.22 0.28 1.38
CA ASN A 85 -18.94 0.66 1.95
C ASN A 85 -17.80 -0.24 1.45
N GLN A 86 -17.94 -0.78 0.23
CA GLN A 86 -16.77 -1.13 -0.56
C GLN A 86 -16.02 0.16 -0.84
N SER A 87 -14.89 0.33 -0.16
CA SER A 87 -13.95 1.43 -0.39
C SER A 87 -13.76 1.61 -1.88
N ASN A 88 -14.19 2.74 -2.43
CA ASN A 88 -13.91 3.12 -3.81
C ASN A 88 -12.46 2.81 -4.11
N SER A 89 -12.22 1.77 -4.91
CA SER A 89 -10.92 1.29 -5.36
C SER A 89 -10.37 2.20 -6.46
N THR A 90 -10.62 3.50 -6.33
CA THR A 90 -10.29 4.50 -7.33
C THR A 90 -8.93 5.06 -6.99
N PHE A 91 -7.93 4.66 -7.77
CA PHE A 91 -6.63 5.33 -7.77
C PHE A 91 -6.85 6.80 -8.11
N THR A 92 -6.46 7.69 -7.20
CA THR A 92 -6.59 9.13 -7.39
C THR A 92 -5.21 9.75 -7.41
N PHE A 93 -4.85 10.33 -8.54
CA PHE A 93 -3.57 11.03 -8.67
C PHE A 93 -3.61 12.38 -7.96
N LYS A 94 -2.67 12.64 -7.05
CA LYS A 94 -2.52 13.91 -6.35
C LYS A 94 -1.05 14.27 -6.17
N ILE A 95 -0.66 15.51 -6.46
CA ILE A 95 0.70 15.95 -6.21
C ILE A 95 0.92 16.11 -4.69
N PRO A 96 1.98 15.53 -4.10
CA PRO A 96 2.28 15.68 -2.68
C PRO A 96 2.67 17.14 -2.36
N PRO A 97 2.33 17.63 -1.15
CA PRO A 97 2.69 19.00 -0.76
C PRO A 97 4.21 19.16 -0.71
N TYR A 98 4.71 20.35 -1.12
CA TYR A 98 6.15 20.63 -1.25
C TYR A 98 6.97 20.29 0.01
N ARG A 99 6.45 20.57 1.21
CA ARG A 99 7.14 20.24 2.48
C ARG A 99 7.36 18.75 2.67
N GLU A 100 6.36 17.94 2.30
CA GLU A 100 6.45 16.48 2.39
C GLU A 100 7.42 15.94 1.33
N LEU A 101 7.31 16.42 0.09
CA LEU A 101 8.26 16.07 -0.98
C LEU A 101 9.69 16.38 -0.56
N LYS A 102 9.95 17.61 -0.07
CA LYS A 102 11.27 18.03 0.43
C LYS A 102 11.75 17.09 1.54
N ARG A 103 10.91 16.76 2.53
CA ARG A 103 11.28 15.83 3.61
C ARG A 103 11.67 14.46 3.08
N ARG A 104 10.94 13.92 2.09
CA ARG A 104 11.20 12.61 1.51
C ARG A 104 12.44 12.57 0.62
N LEU A 105 12.74 13.65 -0.09
CA LEU A 105 14.01 13.78 -0.82
C LEU A 105 15.20 13.80 0.14
N TRP A 106 15.12 14.56 1.24
CA TRP A 106 16.15 14.54 2.29
C TRP A 106 16.29 13.19 2.98
N HIS A 107 15.20 12.41 3.05
CA HIS A 107 15.21 11.05 3.58
C HIS A 107 15.86 10.03 2.64
N MET A 108 15.73 10.22 1.33
CA MET A 108 16.39 9.39 0.31
C MET A 108 17.87 9.76 0.12
N ALA A 109 18.26 11.01 0.40
CA ALA A 109 19.60 11.53 0.14
C ALA A 109 20.75 10.70 0.75
N PRO A 110 20.66 10.17 1.98
CA PRO A 110 21.68 9.28 2.51
C PRO A 110 21.90 8.01 1.68
N GLY A 111 20.85 7.49 1.01
CA GLY A 111 20.98 6.34 0.11
C GLY A 111 21.84 6.62 -1.12
N LEU A 112 21.96 7.89 -1.52
CA LEU A 112 22.85 8.29 -2.62
C LEU A 112 24.33 8.15 -2.25
N LEU A 113 24.68 8.17 -0.96
CA LEU A 113 26.06 7.96 -0.51
C LEU A 113 26.58 6.57 -0.91
N ALA A 114 25.69 5.58 -0.98
CA ALA A 114 26.05 4.23 -1.41
C ALA A 114 26.53 4.18 -2.87
N PHE A 115 26.05 5.07 -3.74
CA PHE A 115 26.56 5.18 -5.11
C PHE A 115 27.90 5.90 -5.17
N GLY A 116 28.21 6.75 -4.19
CA GLY A 116 29.54 7.38 -4.08
C GLY A 116 30.64 6.35 -3.86
N LEU A 117 30.34 5.26 -3.16
CA LEU A 117 31.27 4.13 -2.97
C LEU A 117 31.58 3.40 -4.28
N HIS A 118 30.74 3.50 -5.31
CA HIS A 118 31.04 2.91 -6.62
C HIS A 118 32.13 3.67 -7.40
N ILE A 119 32.40 4.92 -7.03
CA ILE A 119 33.37 5.77 -7.73
C ILE A 119 34.77 5.57 -7.15
N GLU A 120 34.85 5.42 -5.84
CA GLU A 120 36.11 5.26 -5.11
C GLU A 120 36.35 3.77 -4.88
N SER A 121 37.44 3.24 -5.44
CA SER A 121 37.88 1.89 -5.10
C SER A 121 38.37 1.88 -3.65
N HIS A 122 37.97 0.86 -2.88
CA HIS A 122 38.43 0.69 -1.51
C HIS A 122 38.86 -0.76 -1.29
N ALA A 123 39.96 -0.96 -0.58
CA ALA A 123 40.44 -2.29 -0.23
C ALA A 123 39.40 -3.05 0.60
N ASP A 124 38.97 -4.22 0.11
CA ASP A 124 38.09 -5.14 0.83
C ASP A 124 38.82 -6.48 1.07
N PRO A 125 38.94 -6.97 2.32
CA PRO A 125 38.36 -6.42 3.54
C PRO A 125 39.05 -5.14 4.01
N ILE A 126 38.24 -4.19 4.47
CA ILE A 126 38.70 -2.94 5.08
C ILE A 126 39.73 -3.23 6.18
N THR A 127 40.91 -2.60 6.09
CA THR A 127 41.98 -2.74 7.10
C THR A 127 41.41 -2.50 8.51
N PRO A 128 41.76 -3.27 9.55
CA PRO A 128 41.19 -3.13 10.89
C PRO A 128 41.20 -1.70 11.44
N THR A 129 42.25 -0.93 11.13
CA THR A 129 42.37 0.50 11.46
C THR A 129 41.32 1.36 10.78
N LEU A 130 41.14 1.22 9.46
CA LEU A 130 40.13 1.95 8.69
C LEU A 130 38.71 1.56 9.12
N ARG A 131 38.49 0.30 9.46
CA ARG A 131 37.23 -0.20 10.03
C ARG A 131 36.89 0.54 11.33
N TRP A 132 37.83 0.63 12.27
CA TRP A 132 37.59 1.37 13.52
C TRP A 132 37.39 2.86 13.27
N ILE A 133 38.05 3.45 12.28
CA ILE A 133 37.80 4.85 11.86
C ILE A 133 36.37 5.01 11.36
N VAL A 134 35.90 4.15 10.45
CA VAL A 134 34.52 4.19 9.92
C VAL A 134 33.50 3.98 11.03
N VAL A 135 33.72 3.00 11.90
CA VAL A 135 32.85 2.73 13.06
C VAL A 135 32.79 3.92 14.00
N VAL A 136 33.93 4.49 14.39
CA VAL A 136 34.00 5.64 15.29
C VAL A 136 33.39 6.87 14.62
N ALA A 137 33.66 7.12 13.34
CA ALA A 137 33.06 8.22 12.60
C ALA A 137 31.54 8.08 12.55
N CYS A 138 31.02 6.92 12.17
CA CYS A 138 29.58 6.65 12.13
C CYS A 138 28.95 6.72 13.53
N ALA A 139 29.62 6.21 14.57
CA ALA A 139 29.16 6.31 15.96
C ALA A 139 29.14 7.76 16.47
N VAL A 140 30.18 8.55 16.17
CA VAL A 140 30.25 9.97 16.53
C VAL A 140 29.19 10.76 15.78
N ILE A 141 28.99 10.52 14.49
CA ILE A 141 27.92 11.14 13.69
C ILE A 141 26.55 10.78 14.27
N ALA A 142 26.30 9.49 14.52
CA ALA A 142 25.05 9.03 15.13
C ALA A 142 24.81 9.66 16.50
N LEU A 143 25.84 9.74 17.34
CA LEU A 143 25.77 10.29 18.69
C LEU A 143 25.62 11.82 18.66
N ARG A 144 26.31 12.53 17.76
CA ARG A 144 26.13 13.97 17.52
C ARG A 144 24.73 14.31 17.06
N ILE A 145 24.20 13.54 16.11
CA ILE A 145 22.82 13.64 15.65
C ILE A 145 21.88 13.41 16.84
N PHE A 146 22.04 12.31 17.56
CA PHE A 146 21.21 11.95 18.70
C PHE A 146 21.21 13.02 19.82
N HIS A 147 22.39 13.54 20.19
CA HIS A 147 22.54 14.60 21.18
C HIS A 147 22.01 15.96 20.69
N GLY A 148 22.28 16.32 19.43
CA GLY A 148 21.74 17.54 18.82
C GLY A 148 20.22 17.54 18.80
N PHE A 149 19.60 16.38 18.54
CA PHE A 149 18.15 16.21 18.61
C PHE A 149 17.60 16.27 20.04
N ARG A 150 18.30 15.71 21.04
CA ARG A 150 17.91 15.85 22.47
C ARG A 150 17.92 17.30 22.93
N HIS A 151 18.83 18.12 22.43
CA HIS A 151 18.93 19.55 22.78
C HIS A 151 17.84 20.42 22.12
N ILE A 152 17.28 19.97 20.99
CA ILE A 152 16.27 20.72 20.21
C ILE A 152 14.83 20.31 20.56
N GLN A 153 14.62 19.25 21.36
CA GLN A 153 13.29 18.86 21.84
C GLN A 153 12.72 19.82 22.89
N ARG A 154 12.18 20.95 22.39
CA ARG A 154 11.14 21.75 23.04
C ARG A 154 9.81 21.44 22.33
N GLN A 155 8.75 21.29 23.13
CA GLN A 155 7.46 20.64 22.84
C GLN A 155 6.90 20.78 21.40
N GLY A 156 6.59 19.67 20.72
CA GLY A 156 5.57 19.68 19.64
C GLY A 156 5.71 18.71 18.47
N GLU A 157 6.90 18.44 17.93
CA GLU A 157 7.03 17.73 16.63
C GLU A 157 8.02 16.55 16.71
N GLY A 158 7.51 15.35 16.98
CA GLY A 158 8.29 14.17 17.36
C GLY A 158 8.59 13.14 16.26
N THR A 159 8.92 13.54 15.02
CA THR A 159 9.10 12.56 13.92
C THR A 159 10.47 12.54 13.23
N GLY A 160 11.31 13.58 13.38
CA GLY A 160 12.62 13.63 12.70
C GLY A 160 13.69 12.74 13.35
N ALA A 161 13.80 12.78 14.68
CA ALA A 161 14.85 12.08 15.42
C ALA A 161 14.73 10.56 15.32
N SER A 162 13.50 10.04 15.28
CA SER A 162 13.20 8.61 15.15
C SER A 162 13.60 8.08 13.77
N ALA A 163 13.42 8.87 12.71
CA ALA A 163 13.85 8.50 11.36
C ALA A 163 15.36 8.40 11.25
N VAL A 164 16.08 9.44 11.69
CA VAL A 164 17.55 9.45 11.60
C VAL A 164 18.21 8.41 12.51
N ALA A 165 17.68 8.22 13.72
CA ALA A 165 18.17 7.18 14.63
C ALA A 165 17.94 5.76 14.06
N GLY A 166 16.82 5.52 13.37
CA GLY A 166 16.56 4.24 12.72
C GLY A 166 17.59 3.91 11.63
N TYR A 167 17.96 4.90 10.81
CA TYR A 167 19.00 4.75 9.78
C TYR A 167 20.36 4.50 10.38
N ALA A 168 20.82 5.43 11.22
CA ALA A 168 22.16 5.40 11.76
C ALA A 168 22.38 4.12 12.55
N LEU A 169 21.39 3.69 13.35
CA LEU A 169 21.51 2.47 14.13
C LEU A 169 21.53 1.21 13.25
N SER A 170 20.64 1.11 12.26
CA SER A 170 20.54 -0.11 11.44
C SER A 170 21.77 -0.29 10.56
N VAL A 171 22.26 0.79 9.96
CA VAL A 171 23.46 0.77 9.11
C VAL A 171 24.72 0.55 9.94
N LEU A 172 24.89 1.28 11.05
CA LEU A 172 26.04 1.11 11.94
C LEU A 172 26.10 -0.31 12.51
N LEU A 173 24.97 -0.86 12.93
CA LEU A 173 24.91 -2.23 13.46
C LEU A 173 25.29 -3.25 12.38
N THR A 174 24.82 -3.07 11.14
CA THR A 174 25.13 -3.98 10.04
C THR A 174 26.64 -3.95 9.70
N VAL A 175 27.22 -2.76 9.60
CA VAL A 175 28.68 -2.58 9.35
C VAL A 175 29.52 -3.13 10.52
N LEU A 176 29.03 -3.01 11.76
CA LEU A 176 29.70 -3.56 12.94
C LEU A 176 29.71 -5.09 12.96
N LEU A 177 28.56 -5.70 12.64
CA LEU A 177 28.36 -7.16 12.64
C LEU A 177 29.03 -7.84 11.44
N PHE A 178 29.02 -7.21 10.27
CA PHE A 178 29.52 -7.76 9.01
C PHE A 178 30.58 -6.84 8.38
N PRO A 179 31.73 -6.70 9.04
CA PRO A 179 32.76 -5.74 8.65
C PRO A 179 33.49 -6.06 7.35
N GLY A 180 33.46 -7.32 6.91
CA GLY A 180 34.02 -7.76 5.64
C GLY A 180 32.96 -7.93 4.55
N HIS A 181 31.72 -7.48 4.80
CA HIS A 181 30.63 -7.52 3.84
C HIS A 181 29.90 -6.18 3.82
N LEU A 182 30.62 -5.14 3.39
CA LEU A 182 30.11 -3.77 3.36
C LEU A 182 28.86 -3.65 2.47
N GLU A 183 28.76 -4.51 1.44
CA GLU A 183 27.61 -4.63 0.53
C GLU A 183 26.29 -4.83 1.29
N ILE A 184 26.31 -5.54 2.43
CA ILE A 184 25.12 -5.74 3.28
C ILE A 184 24.71 -4.41 3.92
N GLY A 185 25.67 -3.65 4.45
CA GLY A 185 25.42 -2.36 5.10
C GLY A 185 24.85 -1.31 4.14
N VAL A 186 25.43 -1.21 2.95
CA VAL A 186 24.97 -0.27 1.91
C VAL A 186 23.62 -0.70 1.31
N ALA A 187 23.36 -2.01 1.21
CA ALA A 187 22.05 -2.51 0.82
C ALA A 187 20.97 -2.16 1.85
N VAL A 188 21.23 -2.36 3.15
CA VAL A 188 20.29 -1.95 4.22
C VAL A 188 20.01 -0.45 4.17
N LEU A 189 21.04 0.37 3.96
CA LEU A 189 20.90 1.81 3.76
C LEU A 189 20.00 2.13 2.56
N ALA A 190 20.20 1.46 1.43
CA ALA A 190 19.40 1.63 0.21
C ALA A 190 17.92 1.23 0.42
N ILE A 191 17.66 0.12 1.13
CA ILE A 191 16.29 -0.33 1.45
C ILE A 191 15.56 0.73 2.27
N LEU A 192 16.20 1.28 3.30
CA LEU A 192 15.60 2.32 4.13
C LEU A 192 15.38 3.61 3.33
N ALA A 193 16.42 4.08 2.61
CA ALA A 193 16.41 5.29 1.81
C ALA A 193 15.33 5.29 0.73
N PHE A 194 15.44 4.33 -0.19
CA PHE A 194 14.61 4.31 -1.39
C PHE A 194 13.28 3.63 -1.14
N GLY A 195 13.23 2.58 -0.32
CA GLY A 195 11.99 1.86 0.02
C GLY A 195 10.98 2.75 0.74
N ASP A 196 11.31 3.27 1.94
CA ASP A 196 10.36 4.11 2.70
C ASP A 196 10.04 5.43 1.98
N GLY A 197 11.07 6.02 1.37
CA GLY A 197 10.93 7.23 0.58
C GLY A 197 9.92 7.05 -0.56
N SER A 198 10.06 6.00 -1.37
CA SER A 198 9.21 5.75 -2.53
C SER A 198 7.80 5.32 -2.11
N ALA A 199 7.70 4.53 -1.04
CA ALA A 199 6.44 4.08 -0.47
C ALA A 199 5.56 5.25 -0.04
N THR A 200 6.15 6.23 0.65
CA THR A 200 5.41 7.43 1.04
C THR A 200 5.06 8.28 -0.18
N LEU A 201 6.03 8.53 -1.08
CA LEU A 201 5.79 9.39 -2.24
C LEU A 201 4.69 8.83 -3.13
N CYS A 202 4.77 7.56 -3.52
CA CYS A 202 3.75 6.90 -4.33
C CYS A 202 2.45 6.62 -3.56
N GLY A 203 2.52 6.40 -2.26
CA GLY A 203 1.36 6.30 -1.38
C GLY A 203 0.52 7.58 -1.38
N LEU A 204 1.19 8.73 -1.30
CA LEU A 204 0.56 10.05 -1.34
C LEU A 204 0.13 10.44 -2.76
N THR A 205 0.90 10.04 -3.77
CA THR A 205 0.66 10.41 -5.16
C THR A 205 -0.48 9.63 -5.78
N PHE A 206 -0.51 8.31 -5.65
CA PHE A 206 -1.49 7.47 -6.32
C PHE A 206 -2.73 7.16 -5.48
N ARG A 207 -2.68 7.41 -4.16
CA ARG A 207 -3.78 7.23 -3.18
C ARG A 207 -4.66 6.00 -3.47
N GLY A 208 -4.04 4.84 -3.55
CA GLY A 208 -4.73 3.58 -3.84
C GLY A 208 -5.44 2.96 -2.63
N PRO A 209 -6.00 1.75 -2.80
CA PRO A 209 -6.66 1.00 -1.74
C PRO A 209 -5.76 0.85 -0.49
N ARG A 210 -6.37 0.92 0.69
CA ARG A 210 -5.66 0.75 1.96
C ARG A 210 -5.36 -0.71 2.25
N LEU A 211 -4.31 -0.98 3.00
CA LEU A 211 -4.00 -2.35 3.43
C LEU A 211 -5.04 -2.81 4.46
N PRO A 212 -5.51 -4.07 4.39
CA PRO A 212 -6.56 -4.55 5.29
C PRO A 212 -6.11 -4.61 6.75
N TRP A 213 -4.82 -4.88 7.01
CA TRP A 213 -4.24 -4.88 8.35
C TRP A 213 -3.74 -3.51 8.82
N ASN A 214 -3.57 -2.54 7.91
CA ASN A 214 -3.07 -1.21 8.26
C ASN A 214 -3.67 -0.12 7.37
N ARG A 215 -4.76 0.48 7.86
CA ARG A 215 -5.47 1.54 7.12
C ARG A 215 -4.66 2.82 6.91
N SER A 216 -3.56 3.03 7.64
CA SER A 216 -2.70 4.21 7.42
C SER A 216 -1.80 4.08 6.19
N LYS A 217 -1.55 2.85 5.72
CA LYS A 217 -0.71 2.54 4.56
C LYS A 217 -1.57 2.11 3.36
N SER A 218 -1.04 2.23 2.14
CA SER A 218 -1.72 1.87 0.90
C SER A 218 -0.98 0.78 0.14
N TRP A 219 -1.70 0.03 -0.69
CA TRP A 219 -1.12 -0.92 -1.63
C TRP A 219 -0.16 -0.23 -2.61
N SER A 220 -0.48 1.00 -3.04
CA SER A 220 0.40 1.79 -3.90
C SER A 220 1.75 2.11 -3.26
N GLY A 221 1.77 2.36 -1.95
CA GLY A 221 3.00 2.57 -1.20
C GLY A 221 3.81 1.27 -1.07
N LEU A 222 3.16 0.17 -0.70
CA LEU A 222 3.83 -1.14 -0.58
C LEU A 222 4.44 -1.61 -1.91
N MET A 223 3.72 -1.48 -3.02
CA MET A 223 4.24 -1.86 -4.34
C MET A 223 5.41 -0.96 -4.77
N SER A 224 5.33 0.34 -4.49
CA SER A 224 6.46 1.25 -4.75
C SER A 224 7.69 0.92 -3.89
N PHE A 225 7.49 0.57 -2.62
CA PHE A 225 8.56 0.08 -1.73
C PHE A 225 9.26 -1.11 -2.39
N VAL A 226 8.49 -2.11 -2.81
CA VAL A 226 9.05 -3.35 -3.38
C VAL A 226 9.73 -3.09 -4.71
N VAL A 227 9.10 -2.38 -5.64
CA VAL A 227 9.66 -2.16 -6.99
C VAL A 227 10.87 -1.24 -6.95
N VAL A 228 10.74 -0.04 -6.37
CA VAL A 228 11.83 0.95 -6.34
C VAL A 228 12.92 0.50 -5.37
N GLY A 229 12.55 -0.01 -4.21
CA GLY A 229 13.50 -0.55 -3.23
C GLY A 229 14.30 -1.70 -3.79
N THR A 230 13.67 -2.65 -4.50
CA THR A 230 14.40 -3.76 -5.13
C THR A 230 15.34 -3.25 -6.22
N PHE A 231 14.87 -2.39 -7.13
CA PHE A 231 15.71 -1.89 -8.21
C PHE A 231 16.93 -1.12 -7.68
N MET A 232 16.71 -0.14 -6.80
CA MET A 232 17.80 0.69 -6.28
C MET A 232 18.76 -0.09 -5.37
N THR A 233 18.23 -0.97 -4.52
CA THR A 233 19.08 -1.79 -3.63
C THR A 233 19.87 -2.81 -4.44
N THR A 234 19.27 -3.43 -5.48
CA THR A 234 19.99 -4.37 -6.35
C THR A 234 21.13 -3.66 -7.04
N TRP A 235 20.92 -2.45 -7.55
CA TRP A 235 21.99 -1.66 -8.16
C TRP A 235 23.11 -1.35 -7.17
N VAL A 236 22.76 -0.85 -5.98
CA VAL A 236 23.74 -0.52 -4.94
C VAL A 236 24.56 -1.74 -4.54
N TYR A 237 23.88 -2.84 -4.25
CA TYR A 237 24.51 -4.10 -3.83
C TYR A 237 25.38 -4.69 -4.94
N TRP A 238 24.87 -4.76 -6.17
CA TRP A 238 25.61 -5.26 -7.32
C TRP A 238 26.86 -4.40 -7.61
N GLY A 239 26.72 -3.07 -7.59
CA GLY A 239 27.85 -2.18 -7.85
C GLY A 239 28.95 -2.30 -6.78
N GLU A 240 28.58 -2.50 -5.51
CA GLU A 240 29.55 -2.72 -4.44
C GLU A 240 30.37 -3.99 -4.67
N THR A 241 29.72 -5.07 -5.14
CA THR A 241 30.44 -6.32 -5.46
C THR A 241 31.35 -6.22 -6.69
N HIS A 242 31.29 -5.14 -7.47
CA HIS A 242 32.17 -4.91 -8.63
C HIS A 242 33.37 -4.02 -8.30
N ASN A 243 33.59 -3.73 -7.03
CA ASN A 243 34.77 -3.01 -6.58
C ASN A 243 36.06 -3.77 -7.01
N PRO A 244 36.98 -3.13 -7.77
CA PRO A 244 38.21 -3.79 -8.26
C PRO A 244 39.12 -4.31 -7.16
N GLU A 245 39.01 -3.76 -5.94
CA GLU A 245 39.81 -4.13 -4.78
C GLU A 245 39.08 -5.08 -3.82
N ALA A 246 37.91 -5.61 -4.22
CA ALA A 246 37.18 -6.58 -3.44
C ALA A 246 37.85 -7.96 -3.45
N ALA A 247 37.96 -8.59 -2.27
CA ALA A 247 38.47 -9.95 -2.14
C ALA A 247 37.54 -11.00 -2.79
N ASP A 248 36.23 -10.77 -2.75
CA ASP A 248 35.23 -11.67 -3.30
C ASP A 248 34.95 -11.40 -4.77
N PRO A 249 34.69 -12.45 -5.59
CA PRO A 249 34.39 -12.26 -7.00
C PRO A 249 33.07 -11.50 -7.21
N PRO A 250 32.98 -10.70 -8.29
CA PRO A 250 31.76 -10.00 -8.65
C PRO A 250 30.64 -10.99 -8.96
N ILE A 251 29.44 -10.67 -8.53
CA ILE A 251 28.25 -11.51 -8.74
C ILE A 251 27.45 -11.04 -9.95
N SER A 252 26.71 -11.95 -10.57
CA SER A 252 25.76 -11.57 -11.63
C SER A 252 24.62 -10.72 -11.07
N LEU A 253 24.07 -9.81 -11.90
CA LEU A 253 22.92 -8.99 -11.53
C LEU A 253 21.71 -9.86 -11.13
N GLY A 254 21.52 -11.01 -11.78
CA GLY A 254 20.47 -11.98 -11.43
C GLY A 254 20.61 -12.53 -10.02
N LEU A 255 21.84 -12.85 -9.58
CA LEU A 255 22.10 -13.29 -8.21
C LEU A 255 21.91 -12.15 -7.21
N ALA A 256 22.36 -10.94 -7.52
CA ALA A 256 22.12 -9.75 -6.71
C ALA A 256 20.62 -9.52 -6.49
N LEU A 257 19.82 -9.64 -7.56
CA LEU A 257 18.36 -9.53 -7.49
C LEU A 257 17.75 -10.63 -6.63
N ALA A 258 18.21 -11.88 -6.76
CA ALA A 258 17.73 -13.01 -5.97
C ALA A 258 18.01 -12.86 -4.46
N ILE A 259 19.13 -12.23 -4.10
CA ILE A 259 19.48 -11.90 -2.70
C ILE A 259 18.61 -10.74 -2.18
N VAL A 260 18.50 -9.66 -2.97
CA VAL A 260 17.90 -8.40 -2.53
C VAL A 260 16.37 -8.42 -2.52
N ALA A 261 15.74 -8.97 -3.55
CA ALA A 261 14.27 -8.97 -3.68
C ALA A 261 13.53 -9.55 -2.47
N PRO A 262 13.89 -10.72 -1.91
CA PRO A 262 13.21 -11.24 -0.73
C PRO A 262 13.47 -10.39 0.51
N ALA A 263 14.65 -9.81 0.68
CA ALA A 263 14.95 -8.92 1.80
C ALA A 263 14.12 -7.62 1.74
N VAL A 264 14.01 -7.02 0.56
CA VAL A 264 13.15 -5.85 0.32
C VAL A 264 11.68 -6.19 0.56
N LEU A 265 11.21 -7.36 0.11
CA LEU A 265 9.83 -7.80 0.34
C LEU A 265 9.53 -7.92 1.84
N LEU A 266 10.41 -8.58 2.60
CA LEU A 266 10.26 -8.73 4.05
C LEU A 266 10.28 -7.37 4.76
N ALA A 267 11.18 -6.48 4.35
CA ALA A 267 11.25 -5.11 4.87
C ALA A 267 9.97 -4.31 4.55
N GLY A 268 9.41 -4.46 3.33
CA GLY A 268 8.15 -3.83 2.93
C GLY A 268 6.95 -4.39 3.69
N VAL A 269 6.91 -5.71 3.94
CA VAL A 269 5.91 -6.33 4.81
C VAL A 269 6.03 -5.76 6.22
N ALA A 270 7.24 -5.70 6.78
CA ALA A 270 7.49 -5.12 8.08
C ALA A 270 6.98 -3.67 8.14
N GLU A 271 7.29 -2.85 7.14
CA GLU A 271 6.83 -1.45 7.02
C GLU A 271 5.29 -1.32 6.98
N SER A 272 4.63 -2.34 6.45
CA SER A 272 3.18 -2.37 6.35
C SER A 272 2.48 -2.68 7.68
N LEU A 273 3.18 -3.24 8.67
CA LEU A 273 2.59 -3.69 9.93
C LEU A 273 2.27 -2.52 10.86
N ARG A 274 1.16 -2.63 11.60
CA ARG A 274 0.76 -1.64 12.61
C ARG A 274 1.33 -2.02 13.97
N VAL A 275 2.60 -1.70 14.21
CA VAL A 275 3.30 -1.95 15.49
C VAL A 275 3.63 -0.61 16.16
N ARG A 276 3.70 -0.56 17.50
CA ARG A 276 4.05 0.66 18.25
C ARG A 276 5.55 1.01 18.19
N LEU A 277 6.37 0.12 17.63
CA LEU A 277 7.79 0.35 17.41
C LEU A 277 7.98 1.31 16.24
N ASN A 278 9.03 2.14 16.31
CA ASN A 278 9.41 3.04 15.22
C ASN A 278 9.59 2.27 13.90
N ASP A 279 8.82 2.66 12.88
CA ASP A 279 8.81 2.06 11.55
C ASP A 279 10.25 1.87 11.00
N ASN A 280 11.11 2.88 11.10
CA ASN A 280 12.48 2.83 10.56
C ASN A 280 13.39 1.82 11.27
N VAL A 281 13.24 1.65 12.59
CA VAL A 281 14.04 0.69 13.36
C VAL A 281 13.61 -0.74 13.01
N ARG A 282 12.31 -0.98 12.92
CA ARG A 282 11.76 -2.29 12.55
C ARG A 282 12.17 -2.67 11.13
N VAL A 283 11.98 -1.77 10.17
CA VAL A 283 12.35 -2.01 8.76
C VAL A 283 13.84 -2.24 8.64
N GLY A 284 14.67 -1.43 9.31
CA GLY A 284 16.11 -1.57 9.26
C GLY A 284 16.61 -2.87 9.86
N PHE A 285 16.02 -3.30 10.98
CA PHE A 285 16.32 -4.60 11.58
C PHE A 285 15.94 -5.76 10.66
N VAL A 286 14.72 -5.76 10.11
CA VAL A 286 14.25 -6.82 9.20
C VAL A 286 15.10 -6.85 7.93
N ALA A 287 15.42 -5.68 7.37
CA ALA A 287 16.30 -5.56 6.21
C ALA A 287 17.70 -6.13 6.51
N ALA A 288 18.31 -5.79 7.65
CA ALA A 288 19.62 -6.30 8.05
C ALA A 288 19.61 -7.83 8.18
N VAL A 289 18.67 -8.38 8.95
CA VAL A 289 18.56 -9.84 9.14
C VAL A 289 18.32 -10.55 7.81
N ALA A 290 17.36 -10.08 7.01
CA ALA A 290 17.02 -10.72 5.75
C ALA A 290 18.16 -10.62 4.73
N MET A 291 18.82 -9.47 4.61
CA MET A 291 19.97 -9.30 3.72
C MET A 291 21.13 -10.21 4.15
N SER A 292 21.46 -10.28 5.43
CA SER A 292 22.52 -11.17 5.92
C SER A 292 22.19 -12.63 5.63
N VAL A 293 20.98 -13.09 5.96
CA VAL A 293 20.57 -14.47 5.69
C VAL A 293 20.66 -14.79 4.20
N MET A 294 20.14 -13.93 3.33
CA MET A 294 20.15 -14.16 1.89
C MET A 294 21.57 -14.10 1.30
N HIS A 295 22.39 -13.16 1.76
CA HIS A 295 23.80 -13.04 1.37
C HIS A 295 24.57 -14.32 1.69
N PHE A 296 24.52 -14.79 2.94
CA PHE A 296 25.25 -16.00 3.33
C PHE A 296 24.66 -17.29 2.77
N SER A 297 23.38 -17.33 2.43
CA SER A 297 22.74 -18.55 1.89
C SER A 297 22.93 -18.75 0.39
N LEU A 298 23.18 -17.67 -0.37
CA LEU A 298 23.24 -17.71 -1.83
C LEU A 298 24.65 -17.44 -2.39
N ARG A 299 25.59 -16.98 -1.55
CA ARG A 299 26.99 -16.74 -1.95
C ARG A 299 27.96 -17.83 -1.47
N PHE A 300 27.48 -18.83 -0.73
CA PHE A 300 28.19 -20.03 -0.29
C PHE A 300 27.43 -21.28 -0.76
#